data_AF-A0A2J6JBQ6-F1
#
_entry.id   AF-A0A2J6JBQ6-F1
#
_cell.length_a   1.000
_cell.length_b   1.000
_cell.length_c   1.000
_cell.angle_alpha   90.00
_cell.angle_beta   90.00
_cell.angle_gamma   90.00
#
_symmetry.space_group_name_H-M   'P 1'
#
loop_
_entity.id
_entity.type
_entity.pdbx_description
1 polymer ?
#
loop_
_entity_poly.entity_id
_entity_poly.type
_entity_poly.pdbx_seq_one_letter_code
_entity_poly.pdbx_strand_id
1 'polypeptide(L)'
;MDEEFEIVDKVFCRLVDQKTNNDLEQIVIDIWHSSGLIRGGGLHNYVGEAADINKVIDSYSFIGQSQCSNCIAKAKEYWEKYSSGKPESDLDCDDFREIFDSQLDDLEETFYNSEEKIIQALVQFVQKNKLNG
;
A
#
# COMPACT_ATOMS: atom_id res chain seq x y z
N MET A 1 -6.85 -18.75 1.93
CA MET A 1 -7.23 -17.43 1.37
C MET A 1 -8.39 -16.81 2.14
N ASP A 2 -9.63 -17.32 2.06
CA ASP A 2 -10.79 -16.67 2.71
C ASP A 2 -10.65 -16.53 4.24
N GLU A 3 -10.23 -17.60 4.93
CA GLU A 3 -10.01 -17.56 6.39
C GLU A 3 -8.89 -16.58 6.79
N GLU A 4 -7.83 -16.48 5.98
CA GLU A 4 -6.69 -15.60 6.22
C GLU A 4 -7.05 -14.14 5.99
N PHE A 5 -7.81 -13.87 4.92
CA PHE A 5 -8.39 -12.57 4.63
C PHE A 5 -9.25 -12.11 5.81
N GLU A 6 -10.16 -12.96 6.30
CA GLU A 6 -11.03 -12.62 7.43
C GLU A 6 -10.25 -12.30 8.71
N ILE A 7 -9.14 -12.98 8.97
CA ILE A 7 -8.29 -12.69 10.14
C ILE A 7 -7.74 -11.27 10.04
N VAL A 8 -7.14 -10.92 8.90
CA VAL A 8 -6.53 -9.60 8.70
C VAL A 8 -7.60 -8.52 8.72
N ASP A 9 -8.73 -8.72 8.04
CA ASP A 9 -9.80 -7.74 7.94
C ASP A 9 -10.47 -7.45 9.29
N LYS A 10 -10.75 -8.49 10.09
CA LYS A 10 -11.28 -8.31 11.46
C LYS A 10 -10.33 -7.54 12.35
N VAL A 11 -9.03 -7.83 12.27
CA VAL A 11 -8.00 -7.10 13.04
C VAL A 11 -7.92 -5.66 12.57
N PHE A 12 -7.85 -5.42 11.26
CA PHE A 12 -7.86 -4.08 10.68
C PHE A 12 -9.05 -3.25 11.18
N CYS A 13 -10.27 -3.77 11.02
CA CYS A 13 -11.49 -3.07 11.43
C CYS A 13 -11.45 -2.71 12.92
N ARG A 14 -11.07 -3.65 13.79
CA ARG A 14 -10.91 -3.42 15.23
C ARG A 14 -9.89 -2.30 15.52
N LEU A 15 -8.73 -2.32 14.87
CA LEU A 15 -7.66 -1.36 15.10
C LEU A 15 -8.05 0.06 14.67
N VAL A 16 -8.76 0.17 13.54
CA VAL A 16 -9.32 1.44 13.06
C VAL A 16 -10.36 2.00 14.03
N ASP A 17 -11.30 1.16 14.48
CA ASP A 17 -12.34 1.56 15.44
C ASP A 17 -11.74 2.06 16.77
N GLN A 18 -10.63 1.44 17.20
CA GLN A 18 -9.92 1.81 18.43
C GLN A 18 -9.03 3.05 18.29
N LYS A 19 -8.78 3.52 17.07
CA LYS A 19 -7.85 4.64 16.78
C LYS A 19 -6.49 4.42 17.48
N THR A 20 -5.91 3.25 17.24
CA THR A 20 -4.64 2.88 17.88
C THR A 20 -3.52 3.87 17.56
N ASN A 21 -2.59 4.03 18.51
CA ASN A 21 -1.33 4.76 18.34
C ASN A 21 -0.12 3.81 18.47
N ASN A 22 -0.32 2.49 18.39
CA ASN A 22 0.74 1.51 18.47
C ASN A 22 1.40 1.30 17.11
N ASP A 23 2.73 1.42 17.04
CA ASP A 23 3.48 1.33 15.78
C ASP A 23 3.30 -0.01 15.05
N LEU A 24 3.22 -1.14 15.78
CA LEU A 24 3.01 -2.45 15.16
C LEU A 24 1.59 -2.61 14.63
N GLU A 25 0.60 -2.10 15.34
CA GLU A 25 -0.79 -2.11 14.87
C GLU A 25 -0.96 -1.19 13.65
N GLN A 26 -0.25 -0.06 13.63
CA GLN A 26 -0.26 0.87 12.53
C GLN A 26 0.30 0.25 11.24
N ILE A 27 1.28 -0.64 11.31
CA ILE A 27 1.77 -1.40 10.14
C ILE A 27 0.64 -2.23 9.49
N VAL A 28 -0.25 -2.83 10.29
CA VAL A 28 -1.39 -3.58 9.74
C VAL A 28 -2.35 -2.64 9.02
N ILE A 29 -2.65 -1.48 9.63
CA ILE A 29 -3.51 -0.45 9.03
C ILE A 29 -2.90 0.07 7.72
N ASP A 30 -1.63 0.46 7.76
CA ASP A 30 -0.91 1.05 6.64
C ASP A 30 -0.91 0.09 5.43
N ILE A 31 -0.60 -1.18 5.64
CA ILE A 31 -0.54 -2.18 4.56
C ILE A 31 -1.93 -2.57 4.07
N TRP A 32 -2.89 -2.85 4.96
CA TRP A 32 -4.22 -3.31 4.56
C TRP A 32 -4.98 -2.23 3.80
N HIS A 33 -4.98 -1.01 4.34
CA HIS A 33 -5.66 0.12 3.72
C HIS A 33 -5.04 0.46 2.36
N SER A 34 -3.70 0.52 2.28
CA SER A 34 -3.00 0.82 1.02
C SER A 34 -3.21 -0.27 -0.02
N SER A 35 -3.22 -1.56 0.37
CA SER A 35 -3.52 -2.66 -0.55
C SER A 35 -4.90 -2.49 -1.19
N GLY A 36 -5.91 -2.12 -0.38
CA GLY A 36 -7.26 -1.85 -0.86
C GLY A 36 -7.34 -0.66 -1.82
N LEU A 37 -6.68 0.45 -1.49
CA LEU A 37 -6.64 1.65 -2.34
C LEU A 37 -5.93 1.38 -3.68
N ILE A 38 -4.77 0.72 -3.65
CA ILE A 38 -4.00 0.38 -4.87
C ILE A 38 -4.77 -0.60 -5.75
N ARG A 39 -5.51 -1.55 -5.16
CA ARG A 39 -6.33 -2.48 -5.94
C ARG A 39 -7.58 -1.82 -6.54
N GLY A 40 -8.16 -0.85 -5.85
CA GLY A 40 -9.36 -0.14 -6.29
C GLY A 40 -9.09 1.00 -7.28
N GLY A 41 -7.94 1.67 -7.16
CA GLY A 41 -7.61 2.87 -7.94
C GLY A 41 -6.28 2.84 -8.66
N GLY A 42 -5.49 1.78 -8.55
CA GLY A 42 -4.15 1.71 -9.15
C GLY A 42 -3.09 2.47 -8.36
N LEU A 43 -1.82 2.27 -8.76
CA LEU A 43 -0.68 2.99 -8.18
C LEU A 43 -0.72 4.47 -8.52
N HIS A 44 -1.28 4.85 -9.68
CA HIS A 44 -1.35 6.25 -10.12
C HIS A 44 -2.17 7.14 -9.18
N ASN A 45 -3.39 6.72 -8.83
CA ASN A 45 -4.21 7.44 -7.86
C ASN A 45 -3.60 7.38 -6.46
N TYR A 46 -3.08 6.22 -6.07
CA TYR A 46 -2.54 6.03 -4.72
C TYR A 46 -1.37 6.98 -4.43
N VAL A 47 -0.39 7.12 -5.33
CA VAL A 47 0.78 8.00 -5.08
C VAL A 47 0.47 9.48 -5.22
N GLY A 48 -0.60 9.86 -5.93
CA GLY A 48 -1.06 11.23 -6.03
C GLY A 48 -1.77 11.73 -4.76
N GLU A 49 -2.41 10.82 -4.01
CA GLU A 49 -3.29 11.19 -2.90
C GLU A 49 -2.77 10.79 -1.49
N ALA A 50 -1.86 9.82 -1.40
CA ALA A 50 -1.43 9.27 -0.12
C ALA A 50 -0.58 10.25 0.70
N ALA A 51 -0.98 10.48 1.96
CA ALA A 51 -0.34 11.45 2.85
C ALA A 51 1.08 11.06 3.32
N ASP A 52 1.38 9.77 3.49
CA ASP A 52 2.70 9.30 3.95
C ASP A 52 3.13 7.99 3.25
N ILE A 53 3.50 8.11 1.98
CA ILE A 53 3.90 6.96 1.15
C ILE A 53 5.17 6.28 1.68
N ASN A 54 6.11 7.04 2.26
CA ASN A 54 7.38 6.47 2.75
C ASN A 54 7.14 5.49 3.90
N LYS A 55 6.25 5.85 4.83
CA LYS A 55 5.88 4.95 5.93
C LYS A 55 5.22 3.66 5.45
N VAL A 56 4.42 3.73 4.39
CA VAL A 56 3.82 2.53 3.78
C VAL A 56 4.88 1.66 3.12
N ILE A 57 5.82 2.26 2.36
CA ILE A 57 6.98 1.56 1.77
C ILE A 57 7.76 0.82 2.86
N ASP A 58 8.04 1.48 3.97
CA ASP A 58 8.75 0.91 5.13
C ASP A 58 7.95 -0.23 5.77
N SER A 59 6.63 -0.09 5.89
CA SER A 59 5.75 -1.12 6.45
C SER A 59 5.77 -2.41 5.61
N TYR A 60 5.62 -2.31 4.28
CA TYR A 60 5.74 -3.48 3.39
C TYR A 60 7.13 -4.13 3.51
N SER A 61 8.19 -3.32 3.54
CA SER A 61 9.56 -3.83 3.69
C SER A 61 9.74 -4.56 5.03
N PHE A 62 9.22 -4.00 6.12
CA PHE A 62 9.32 -4.54 7.47
C PHE A 62 8.68 -5.92 7.62
N ILE A 63 7.56 -6.18 6.94
CA ILE A 63 6.91 -7.50 6.93
C ILE A 63 7.46 -8.45 5.84
N GLY A 64 8.56 -8.09 5.19
CA GLY A 64 9.23 -8.92 4.19
C GLY A 64 8.59 -8.88 2.79
N GLN A 65 7.69 -7.95 2.53
CA GLN A 65 7.07 -7.74 1.21
C GLN A 65 7.86 -6.71 0.38
N SER A 66 9.17 -6.90 0.26
CA SER A 66 10.07 -5.96 -0.41
C SER A 66 9.72 -5.73 -1.90
N GLN A 67 9.12 -6.71 -2.58
CA GLN A 67 8.66 -6.54 -3.96
C GLN A 67 7.53 -5.51 -4.07
N CYS A 68 6.56 -5.55 -3.15
CA CYS A 68 5.46 -4.57 -3.09
C CYS A 68 5.99 -3.18 -2.70
N SER A 69 6.88 -3.14 -1.69
CA SER A 69 7.60 -1.93 -1.27
C SER A 69 8.31 -1.26 -2.46
N ASN A 70 9.03 -2.05 -3.28
CA ASN A 70 9.71 -1.57 -4.47
C ASN A 70 8.74 -1.05 -5.56
N CYS A 71 7.59 -1.68 -5.75
CA CYS A 71 6.58 -1.18 -6.71
C CYS A 71 6.09 0.21 -6.31
N ILE A 72 5.71 0.38 -5.03
CA ILE A 72 5.24 1.67 -4.52
C ILE A 72 6.35 2.72 -4.59
N ALA A 73 7.58 2.37 -4.22
CA ALA A 73 8.73 3.27 -4.29
C ALA A 73 9.00 3.76 -5.73
N LYS A 74 8.95 2.86 -6.72
CA LYS A 74 9.11 3.25 -8.13
C LYS A 74 7.97 4.11 -8.65
N ALA A 75 6.72 3.81 -8.28
CA ALA A 75 5.58 4.65 -8.64
C ALA A 75 5.72 6.05 -8.04
N LYS A 76 6.16 6.17 -6.79
CA LYS A 76 6.49 7.45 -6.15
C LYS A 76 7.59 8.21 -6.90
N GLU A 77 8.66 7.54 -7.34
CA GLU A 77 9.70 8.18 -8.17
C GLU A 77 9.15 8.71 -9.51
N TYR A 78 8.20 8.00 -10.13
CA TYR A 78 7.55 8.47 -11.35
C TYR A 78 6.64 9.68 -11.07
N TRP A 79 5.90 9.66 -9.97
CA TRP A 79 5.11 10.80 -9.53
C TRP A 79 5.97 12.04 -9.26
N GLU A 80 7.10 11.88 -8.58
CA GLU A 80 8.06 12.97 -8.33
C GLU A 80 8.63 13.54 -9.64
N LYS A 81 8.92 12.68 -10.62
CA LYS A 81 9.34 13.12 -11.97
C LYS A 81 8.22 13.87 -12.70
N TYR A 82 6.99 13.40 -12.60
CA TYR A 82 5.81 14.01 -13.21
C TYR A 82 5.48 15.38 -12.61
N SER A 83 5.55 15.48 -11.29
CA SER A 83 5.18 16.69 -10.52
C SER A 83 6.28 17.73 -10.43
N SER A 84 7.54 17.34 -10.69
CA SER A 84 8.69 18.25 -10.64
C SER A 84 8.50 19.49 -11.51
N GLY A 85 8.48 20.65 -10.87
CA GLY A 85 8.35 21.95 -11.54
C GLY A 85 6.93 22.34 -11.93
N LYS A 86 5.91 21.56 -11.55
CA LYS A 86 4.49 21.89 -11.75
C LYS A 86 3.86 22.48 -10.49
N PRO A 87 2.93 23.44 -10.60
CA PRO A 87 2.02 23.80 -9.52
C PRO A 87 1.17 22.60 -9.08
N GLU A 88 0.83 22.53 -7.80
CA GLU A 88 -0.05 21.48 -7.26
C GLU A 88 -1.43 21.46 -7.94
N SER A 89 -1.94 22.62 -8.35
CA SER A 89 -3.20 22.75 -9.10
C SER A 89 -3.20 22.09 -10.48
N ASP A 90 -2.01 21.80 -11.00
CA ASP A 90 -1.79 21.27 -12.35
C ASP A 90 -1.37 19.79 -12.30
N LEU A 91 -1.40 19.18 -11.10
CA LEU A 91 -1.14 17.75 -10.92
C LEU A 91 -2.43 16.98 -11.12
N ASP A 92 -2.43 16.07 -12.08
CA ASP A 92 -3.55 15.23 -12.42
C ASP A 92 -3.11 13.75 -12.50
N CYS A 93 -3.86 12.88 -11.83
CA CYS A 93 -3.54 11.46 -11.72
C CYS A 93 -3.75 10.71 -13.05
N ASP A 94 -4.69 11.17 -13.89
CA ASP A 94 -4.95 10.60 -15.20
C ASP A 94 -3.84 10.99 -16.18
N ASP A 95 -3.42 12.26 -16.19
CA ASP A 95 -2.26 12.72 -16.96
C ASP A 95 -0.97 11.98 -16.55
N PHE A 96 -0.79 11.77 -15.24
CA PHE A 96 0.32 10.96 -14.73
C PHE A 96 0.27 9.53 -15.27
N ARG A 97 -0.93 8.91 -15.24
CA ARG A 97 -1.15 7.57 -15.76
C ARG A 97 -0.83 7.49 -17.25
N GLU A 98 -1.27 8.45 -18.06
CA GLU A 98 -0.99 8.46 -19.51
C GLU A 98 0.51 8.51 -19.82
N ILE A 99 1.30 9.28 -19.05
CA ILE A 99 2.74 9.45 -19.29
C ILE A 99 3.55 8.20 -18.94
N PHE A 100 3.14 7.47 -17.89
CA PHE A 100 3.86 6.31 -17.36
C PHE A 100 3.08 4.99 -17.50
N ASP A 101 2.11 4.92 -18.42
CA ASP A 101 1.10 3.86 -18.52
C ASP A 101 1.72 2.46 -18.45
N SER A 102 2.59 2.13 -19.41
CA SER A 102 3.26 0.82 -19.46
C SER A 102 4.10 0.49 -18.21
N GLN A 103 4.77 1.48 -17.63
CA GLN A 103 5.58 1.27 -16.44
C GLN A 103 4.69 1.04 -15.21
N LEU A 104 3.56 1.76 -15.12
CA LEU A 104 2.59 1.58 -14.05
C LEU A 104 1.88 0.24 -14.16
N ASP A 105 1.53 -0.20 -15.37
CA ASP A 105 0.98 -1.54 -15.62
C ASP A 105 1.92 -2.65 -15.13
N ASP A 106 3.20 -2.59 -15.48
CA ASP A 106 4.19 -3.58 -15.05
C ASP A 106 4.30 -3.64 -13.51
N LEU A 107 4.24 -2.48 -12.85
CA LEU A 107 4.31 -2.39 -11.38
C LEU A 107 3.02 -2.87 -10.72
N GLU A 108 1.86 -2.52 -11.27
CA GLU A 108 0.54 -2.91 -10.79
C GLU A 108 0.33 -4.42 -10.95
N GLU A 109 0.65 -4.99 -12.12
CA GLU A 109 0.62 -6.45 -12.33
C GLU A 109 1.48 -7.17 -11.29
N THR A 110 2.71 -6.67 -11.08
CA THR A 110 3.63 -7.22 -10.08
C THR A 110 3.04 -7.16 -8.66
N PHE A 111 2.41 -6.04 -8.32
CA PHE A 111 1.80 -5.83 -7.00
C PHE A 111 0.57 -6.72 -6.81
N TYR A 112 -0.32 -6.80 -7.80
CA TYR A 112 -1.54 -7.60 -7.76
C TYR A 112 -1.25 -9.08 -7.67
N ASN A 113 -0.22 -9.56 -8.37
CA ASN A 113 0.25 -10.94 -8.25
C ASN A 113 0.88 -11.27 -6.87
N SER A 114 1.04 -10.28 -5.99
CA SER A 114 1.56 -10.45 -4.63
C SER A 114 0.48 -10.43 -3.55
N GLU A 115 -0.80 -10.27 -3.91
CA GLU A 115 -1.93 -10.13 -2.96
C GLU A 115 -1.99 -11.26 -1.92
N GLU A 116 -1.91 -12.51 -2.36
CA GLU A 116 -1.92 -13.66 -1.43
C GLU A 116 -0.73 -13.64 -0.46
N LYS A 117 0.46 -13.23 -0.94
CA LYS A 117 1.68 -13.14 -0.11
C LYS A 117 1.57 -12.01 0.91
N ILE A 118 0.93 -10.90 0.55
CA ILE A 118 0.64 -9.79 1.48
C ILE A 118 -0.27 -10.29 2.60
N ILE A 119 -1.38 -10.96 2.26
CA ILE A 119 -2.32 -11.50 3.25
C ILE A 119 -1.62 -12.48 4.19
N GLN A 120 -0.87 -13.45 3.65
CA GLN A 120 -0.13 -14.43 4.45
C GLN A 120 0.89 -13.77 5.38
N ALA A 121 1.63 -12.76 4.88
CA ALA A 121 2.60 -12.03 5.69
C ALA A 121 1.94 -11.21 6.81
N LEU A 122 0.78 -10.59 6.55
CA LEU A 122 -0.01 -9.90 7.57
C LEU A 122 -0.55 -10.86 8.62
N VAL A 123 -1.07 -12.03 8.24
CA VAL A 123 -1.51 -13.06 9.20
C VAL A 123 -0.36 -13.47 10.11
N GLN A 124 0.80 -13.80 9.53
CA GLN A 124 1.99 -14.18 10.30
C GLN A 124 2.43 -13.04 11.24
N PHE A 125 2.40 -11.81 10.76
CA PHE A 125 2.74 -10.62 11.54
C PHE A 125 1.78 -10.41 12.73
N VAL A 126 0.47 -10.49 12.49
CA VAL A 126 -0.59 -10.38 13.51
C VAL A 126 -0.41 -11.47 14.57
N GLN A 127 -0.20 -12.72 14.17
CA GLN A 127 -0.04 -13.85 15.09
C GLN A 127 1.26 -13.73 15.91
N LYS A 128 2.38 -13.39 15.26
CA LYS A 128 3.68 -13.22 15.92
C LYS A 128 3.63 -12.14 17.00
N ASN A 129 2.93 -11.04 16.73
CA ASN A 129 2.82 -9.90 17.65
C ASN A 129 1.58 -9.95 18.55
N LYS A 130 0.78 -11.02 18.48
CA LYS A 130 -0.44 -11.22 19.28
C LYS A 130 -1.46 -10.08 19.14
N LEU A 131 -1.63 -9.58 17.91
CA LEU A 131 -2.55 -8.47 17.60
C LEU A 131 -3.99 -8.94 17.34
N ASN A 132 -4.26 -10.21 17.57
CA ASN A 132 -5.54 -10.88 17.32
C ASN A 132 -6.59 -10.71 18.44
N GLY A 133 -6.28 -9.92 19.48
CA GLY A 133 -7.23 -9.28 20.40
C GLY A 133 -8.34 -10.15 20.97
#